data_AF-A0A2V6GY10-F1
#
_entry.id   AF-A0A2V6GY10-F1
#
_cell.length_a   1.000
_cell.length_b   1.000
_cell.length_c   1.000
_cell.angle_alpha   90.00
_cell.angle_beta   90.00
_cell.angle_gamma   90.00
#
_symmetry.space_group_name_H-M   'P 1'
#
loop_
_entity.id
_entity.type
_entity.pdbx_description
1 polymer ?
#
loop_
_entity_poly.entity_id
_entity_poly.type
_entity_poly.pdbx_seq_one_letter_code
_entity_poly.pdbx_strand_id
1 'polypeptide(L)' 'MSKRLFVAIDLPDSTRQLLADLDPHIRGVRWTEPEQMHLTLGFFGDVPDNVELKL' A
#
# COMPACT_ATOMS: atom_id res chain seq x y z
N MET A 1 -14.96 12.87 9.94
CA MET A 1 -13.73 13.11 9.15
C MET A 1 -13.78 12.16 7.95
N SER A 2 -12.83 12.24 7.02
CA SER A 2 -12.68 11.24 5.95
C SER A 2 -11.34 10.53 6.11
N LYS A 3 -11.29 9.26 5.70
CA LYS A 3 -10.06 8.45 5.68
C LYS A 3 -9.76 8.03 4.27
N ARG A 4 -8.49 8.12 3.87
CA ARG A 4 -8.03 7.59 2.59
C ARG A 4 -7.85 6.07 2.73
N LEU A 5 -8.75 5.29 2.14
CA LEU A 5 -8.78 3.85 2.32
C LEU A 5 -8.42 3.08 1.05
N PHE A 6 -7.82 1.91 1.26
CA PHE A 6 -7.56 0.89 0.25
C PHE A 6 -7.55 -0.48 0.93
N VAL A 7 -7.65 -1.55 0.13
CA VAL A 7 -7.48 -2.94 0.58
C VAL A 7 -6.31 -3.56 -0.18
N ALA A 8 -5.49 -4.33 0.52
CA ALA A 8 -4.28 -4.92 -0.02
C ALA A 8 -3.96 -6.29 0.59
N ILE A 9 -3.09 -7.02 -0.10
CA ILE A 9 -2.41 -8.22 0.42
C ILE A 9 -1.00 -7.80 0.83
N ASP A 10 -0.64 -8.12 2.07
CA ASP A 10 0.73 -7.98 2.54
C ASP A 10 1.64 -9.03 1.90
N LEU A 11 2.86 -8.62 1.59
CA LEU A 11 3.86 -9.53 1.03
C LEU A 11 4.52 -10.34 2.16
N PRO A 12 4.84 -11.63 1.94
CA PRO A 12 5.72 -12.37 2.83
C PRO A 12 7.08 -11.69 2.97
N ASP A 13 7.73 -11.81 4.14
CA ASP A 13 9.00 -11.14 4.43
C ASP A 13 10.09 -11.43 3.40
N SER A 14 10.20 -12.68 2.94
CA SER A 14 11.17 -13.07 1.90
C SER A 14 10.94 -12.35 0.57
N THR A 15 9.67 -12.09 0.22
CA THR A 15 9.33 -11.37 -1.01
C THR A 15 9.60 -9.87 -0.87
N ARG A 16 9.29 -9.27 0.30
CA ARG A 16 9.64 -7.88 0.59
C ARG A 16 11.14 -7.65 0.49
N GLN A 17 11.94 -8.52 1.12
CA GLN A 17 13.39 -8.39 1.09
C GLN A 17 13.95 -8.53 -0.34
N LEU A 18 13.45 -9.51 -1.10
CA LEU A 18 13.85 -9.68 -2.49
C LEU A 18 13.59 -8.41 -3.32
N LEU A 19 12.42 -7.77 -3.15
CA LEU A 19 12.08 -6.53 -3.87
C LEU A 19 12.89 -5.32 -3.37
N ALA A 20 13.23 -5.27 -2.08
CA ALA A 20 14.10 -4.25 -1.52
C ALA A 20 15.51 -4.33 -2.12
N ASP A 21 16.05 -5.55 -2.24
CA ASP A 21 17.39 -5.81 -2.77
C ASP A 21 17.50 -5.52 -4.28
N LEU A 22 16.36 -5.41 -4.99
CA LEU A 22 16.32 -5.02 -6.40
C LEU A 22 16.45 -3.50 -6.63
N ASP A 23 16.54 -2.67 -5.58
CA ASP A 23 16.70 -1.21 -5.73
C ASP A 23 17.93 -0.91 -6.62
N PRO A 24 17.72 -0.36 -7.83
CA PRO A 24 18.80 -0.11 -8.77
C PRO A 24 19.63 1.13 -8.41
N HIS A 25 19.32 1.84 -7.33
CA HIS A 25 20.00 3.06 -6.87
C HIS A 25 20.09 4.15 -7.95
N ILE A 26 19.03 4.27 -8.76
CA ILE A 26 18.97 5.23 -9.87
C ILE A 26 18.75 6.64 -9.31
N ARG A 27 19.61 7.58 -9.72
CA ARG A 27 19.49 8.98 -9.33
C ARG A 27 18.09 9.54 -9.64
N GLY A 28 17.42 10.05 -8.61
CA GLY A 28 16.10 10.69 -8.73
C GLY A 28 14.91 9.73 -8.63
N VAL A 29 15.17 8.42 -8.54
CA VAL A 29 14.13 7.43 -8.22
C VAL A 29 14.06 7.26 -6.70
N ARG A 30 12.84 7.24 -6.15
CA ARG A 30 12.59 6.88 -4.76
C ARG A 30 12.04 5.46 -4.73
N TRP A 31 12.83 4.52 -4.23
CA TRP A 31 12.34 3.17 -3.98
C TRP A 31 11.39 3.17 -2.78
N THR A 32 10.42 2.27 -2.78
CA THR A 32 9.45 2.16 -1.68
C THR A 32 10.09 1.38 -0.55
N GLU A 33 9.94 1.85 0.69
CA GLU A 33 10.42 1.12 1.87
C GLU A 33 9.74 -0.26 1.99
N PRO A 34 10.45 -1.33 2.40
CA PRO A 34 9.90 -2.69 2.44
C PRO A 34 8.59 -2.80 3.22
N GLU A 35 8.46 -2.09 4.34
CA GLU A 35 7.27 -2.11 5.21
C GLU A 35 6.05 -1.44 4.57
N GLN A 36 6.24 -0.68 3.49
CA GLN A 36 5.17 -0.06 2.72
C GLN A 36 4.80 -0.88 1.47
N MET A 37 5.54 -1.95 1.15
CA MET A 37 5.26 -2.78 -0.02
C MET A 37 4.07 -3.72 0.23
N HIS A 38 3.09 -3.63 -0.66
CA HIS A 38 1.87 -4.44 -0.63
C HIS A 38 1.29 -4.55 -2.04
N LEU A 39 0.42 -5.55 -2.26
CA LEU A 39 -0.35 -5.65 -3.48
C LEU A 39 -1.74 -5.04 -3.26
N THR A 40 -1.96 -3.82 -3.76
CA THR A 40 -3.28 -3.18 -3.69
C THR A 40 -4.29 -3.94 -4.55
N LEU A 41 -5.42 -4.32 -3.96
CA LEU A 41 -6.53 -4.96 -4.68
C LEU A 41 -7.63 -3.96 -5.07
N GLY A 42 -7.81 -2.91 -4.27
CA GLY A 42 -8.79 -1.86 -4.53
C GLY A 42 -8.46 -0.59 -3.75
N PHE A 43 -8.61 0.56 -4.43
CA PHE A 43 -8.41 1.88 -3.85
C PHE A 43 -9.75 2.62 -3.77
N PHE A 44 -10.10 3.13 -2.60
CA PHE A 44 -11.41 3.72 -2.33
C PHE A 44 -11.37 5.25 -2.20
N GLY A 45 -10.18 5.86 -2.19
CA GLY A 45 -10.03 7.30 -2.00
C GLY A 45 -10.50 7.73 -0.62
N ASP A 46 -11.09 8.92 -0.53
CA ASP A 46 -11.60 9.49 0.71
C ASP A 46 -12.97 8.90 1.07
N VAL A 47 -12.98 8.06 2.10
CA VAL A 47 -14.19 7.41 2.62
C VAL A 47 -14.67 8.16 3.87
N PRO A 48 -15.94 8.61 3.93
CA PRO A 48 -16.51 9.22 5.13
C PRO A 48 -16.50 8.27 6.33
N ASP A 49 -16.25 8.77 7.54
CA ASP A 49 -16.28 7.94 8.76
C ASP A 49 -17.66 7.36 9.07
N ASN A 50 -18.74 8.05 8.63
CA ASN A 50 -20.12 7.65 8.85
C ASN A 50 -20.67 6.88 7.64
N VAL A 51 -20.70 5.56 7.75
CA VAL A 51 -21.44 4.73 6.80
C VAL A 51 -22.86 4.57 7.33
N GLU A 52 -23.84 5.22 6.72
CA GLU A 52 -25.24 4.86 6.91
C GLU A 52 -25.47 3.49 6.26
N LEU A 53 -25.49 2.44 7.09
CA LEU A 53 -25.92 1.13 6.65
C LEU A 53 -27.43 1.20 6.38
N LYS A 54 -27.81 1.18 5.10
CA LYS A 54 -29.20 0.96 4.68
C LYS A 54 -29.53 -0.51 4.95
N LEU A 55 -30.00 -0.79 6.17
CA LEU A 55 -30.71 -2.02 6.51
C LEU A 55 -32.15 -1.96 6.01
#